data_AF-A0A9J6FGY9-F1
#
_entry.id   AF-A0A9J6FGY9-F1
#
_cell.length_a   1.000
_cell.length_b   1.000
_cell.length_c   1.000
_cell.angle_alpha   90.00
_cell.angle_beta   90.00
_cell.angle_gamma   90.00
#
_symmetry.space_group_name_H-M   'P 1'
#
loop_
_entity.id
_entity.type
_entity.pdbx_description
1 polymer ?
#
loop_
_entity_poly.entity_id
_entity_poly.type
_entity_poly.pdbx_seq_one_letter_code
_entity_poly.pdbx_strand_id
1 'polypeptide(L)'
;MTQNCRSPLIPLATAIDVGACSGTMPPRVPEDQRKHIVRLFLEGVPQKEICRLTGTSKSAVTRAVKSCKENEGRIVDAPRSGRPRATEEAADHLIVAAAVDDPYLTAQEIKEELGLNVSCDTIRRRLREAGLKNCVAAQKPYLTDKQRLQRFEFARAYEHWAFDDWGQVIFTDESTFSTRWDQ
;
A
#
# COMPACT_ATOMS: atom_id res chain seq x y z
N MET A 1 -61.08 60.02 -22.24
CA MET A 1 -59.92 60.21 -21.34
C MET A 1 -59.65 58.86 -20.70
N THR A 2 -58.49 58.22 -20.72
CA THR A 2 -57.14 58.43 -21.26
C THR A 2 -56.39 57.13 -20.93
N GLN A 3 -55.66 56.58 -21.91
CA GLN A 3 -54.40 55.79 -21.80
C GLN A 3 -54.40 54.56 -20.85
N ASN A 4 -54.37 53.30 -21.31
CA ASN A 4 -53.34 52.61 -22.11
C ASN A 4 -51.90 52.73 -21.55
N CYS A 5 -51.47 51.74 -20.77
CA CYS A 5 -50.06 51.34 -20.67
C CYS A 5 -49.97 49.81 -20.67
N ARG A 6 -49.79 49.24 -21.87
CA ARG A 6 -49.12 47.95 -22.09
C ARG A 6 -47.64 48.08 -21.72
N SER A 7 -47.07 47.04 -21.11
CA SER A 7 -45.66 46.63 -21.25
C SER A 7 -45.41 45.30 -20.50
N PRO A 8 -44.40 44.51 -20.90
CA PRO A 8 -44.67 43.19 -21.47
C PRO A 8 -44.16 42.01 -20.64
N LEU A 9 -44.64 40.83 -21.04
CA LEU A 9 -44.06 39.53 -20.76
C LEU A 9 -42.55 39.55 -21.01
N ILE A 10 -41.76 39.33 -19.96
CA ILE A 10 -40.34 38.96 -20.08
C ILE A 10 -40.28 37.43 -19.98
N PRO A 11 -39.83 36.71 -21.02
CA PRO A 11 -39.56 35.28 -20.91
C PRO A 11 -38.28 35.10 -20.10
N LEU A 12 -38.36 34.37 -18.99
CA LEU A 12 -37.17 33.92 -18.26
C LEU A 12 -36.50 32.81 -19.08
N ALA A 13 -35.78 33.21 -20.13
CA ALA A 13 -34.86 32.35 -20.85
C ALA A 13 -33.71 32.01 -19.89
N THR A 14 -33.80 30.85 -19.24
CA THR A 14 -32.60 30.22 -18.68
C THR A 14 -31.88 29.61 -19.88
N ALA A 15 -30.90 30.35 -20.40
CA ALA A 15 -29.97 29.86 -21.39
C ALA A 15 -29.32 28.57 -20.86
N ILE A 16 -29.70 27.43 -21.43
CA ILE A 16 -28.89 26.23 -21.34
C ILE A 16 -27.72 26.51 -22.27
N ASP A 17 -26.59 26.88 -21.69
CA ASP A 17 -25.31 26.87 -22.37
C ASP A 17 -25.08 25.44 -22.88
N VAL A 18 -25.30 25.25 -24.18
CA VAL A 18 -25.00 24.00 -24.88
C VAL A 18 -23.49 23.99 -25.08
N GLY A 19 -22.79 23.74 -23.97
CA GLY A 19 -21.34 23.69 -23.89
C GLY A 19 -20.78 22.67 -24.87
N ALA A 20 -19.80 23.15 -25.63
CA ALA A 20 -19.09 22.47 -26.69
C ALA A 20 -18.69 21.02 -26.35
N CYS A 21 -18.91 20.11 -27.32
CA CYS A 21 -18.36 18.77 -27.31
C CYS A 21 -16.84 18.80 -27.55
N SER A 22 -16.05 19.29 -26.59
CA SER A 22 -14.61 19.03 -26.54
C SER A 22 -14.41 17.59 -26.04
N GLY A 23 -13.70 16.77 -26.82
CA GLY A 23 -13.47 15.33 -26.59
C GLY A 23 -12.58 14.99 -25.38
N THR A 24 -12.84 15.58 -24.23
CA THR A 24 -12.25 15.21 -22.95
C THR A 24 -13.11 14.11 -22.34
N MET A 25 -12.52 12.96 -22.01
CA MET A 25 -13.25 11.91 -21.28
C MET A 25 -13.85 12.51 -20.01
N PRO A 26 -15.17 12.38 -19.77
CA PRO A 26 -15.78 12.98 -18.60
C PRO A 26 -15.16 12.37 -17.33
N PRO A 27 -14.89 13.20 -16.31
CA PRO A 27 -14.28 12.75 -15.08
C PRO A 27 -15.14 11.67 -14.40
N ARG A 28 -14.49 10.83 -13.60
CA ARG A 28 -15.17 9.78 -12.84
C ARG A 28 -16.19 10.41 -11.90
N VAL A 29 -17.41 9.88 -11.90
CA VAL A 29 -18.47 10.35 -10.98
C VAL A 29 -18.03 10.12 -9.53
N PRO A 30 -18.00 11.18 -8.69
CA PRO A 30 -17.68 11.08 -7.27
C PRO A 30 -18.55 10.06 -6.54
N GLU A 31 -18.03 9.48 -5.46
CA GLU A 31 -18.78 8.51 -4.67
C GLU A 31 -20.09 9.08 -4.11
N ASP A 32 -20.07 10.31 -3.60
CA ASP A 32 -21.26 10.96 -3.04
C ASP A 32 -22.35 11.19 -4.09
N GLN A 33 -21.95 11.54 -5.31
CA GLN A 33 -22.89 11.68 -6.41
C GLN A 33 -23.46 10.32 -6.85
N ARG A 34 -22.68 9.23 -6.77
CA ARG A 34 -23.18 7.86 -6.99
C ARG A 34 -24.15 7.43 -5.88
N LYS A 35 -23.87 7.74 -4.61
CA LYS A 35 -24.79 7.51 -3.49
C LYS A 35 -26.11 8.25 -3.72
N HIS A 36 -26.06 9.50 -4.17
CA HIS A 36 -27.25 10.29 -4.47
C HIS A 36 -28.09 9.69 -5.61
N ILE A 37 -27.43 9.24 -6.70
CA ILE A 37 -28.09 8.54 -7.82
C ILE A 37 -28.79 7.26 -7.33
N VAL A 38 -28.09 6.44 -6.52
CA VAL A 38 -28.64 5.19 -6.00
C VAL A 38 -29.81 5.46 -5.07
N ARG A 39 -29.74 6.47 -4.22
CA ARG A 39 -30.83 6.88 -3.34
C ARG A 39 -32.09 7.27 -4.14
N LEU A 40 -31.96 8.16 -5.12
CA LEU A 40 -33.08 8.57 -5.99
C LEU A 40 -33.68 7.38 -6.77
N PHE A 41 -32.84 6.42 -7.15
CA PHE A 41 -33.29 5.19 -7.80
C PHE A 41 -34.11 4.29 -6.85
N LEU A 42 -33.68 4.15 -5.58
CA LEU A 42 -34.43 3.41 -4.56
C LEU A 42 -35.75 4.09 -4.19
N GLU A 43 -35.82 5.42 -4.28
CA GLU A 43 -37.05 6.23 -4.14
C GLU A 43 -38.02 6.08 -5.34
N GLY A 44 -37.64 5.33 -6.39
CA GLY A 44 -38.49 5.05 -7.55
C GLY A 44 -38.49 6.14 -8.63
N VAL A 45 -37.56 7.10 -8.56
CA VAL A 45 -37.46 8.19 -9.55
C VAL A 45 -37.00 7.62 -10.90
N PRO A 46 -37.64 7.98 -12.03
CA PRO A 46 -37.22 7.49 -13.34
C PRO A 46 -35.83 8.02 -13.70
N GLN A 47 -34.98 7.17 -14.31
CA GLN A 47 -33.57 7.51 -14.61
C GLN A 47 -33.38 8.81 -15.39
N LYS A 48 -34.34 9.18 -16.25
CA LYS A 48 -34.30 10.45 -17.00
C LYS A 48 -34.37 11.66 -16.06
N GLU A 49 -35.20 11.59 -15.03
CA GLU A 49 -35.32 12.64 -14.02
C GLU A 49 -34.11 12.63 -13.07
N ILE A 50 -33.57 11.45 -12.75
CA ILE A 50 -32.30 11.34 -12.01
C ILE A 50 -31.19 12.10 -12.75
N CYS A 51 -31.02 11.89 -14.07
CA CYS A 51 -30.01 12.62 -14.85
C CYS A 51 -30.16 14.14 -14.75
N ARG A 52 -31.40 14.63 -14.76
CA ARG A 52 -31.72 16.06 -14.65
C ARG A 52 -31.42 16.60 -13.26
N LEU A 53 -31.76 15.86 -12.21
CA LEU A 53 -31.55 16.25 -10.81
C LEU A 53 -30.07 16.21 -10.41
N THR A 54 -29.33 15.20 -10.88
CA THR A 54 -27.94 14.99 -10.48
C THR A 54 -26.93 15.58 -11.45
N GLY A 55 -27.37 16.16 -12.58
CA GLY A 55 -26.51 16.72 -13.62
C GLY A 55 -25.55 15.71 -14.26
N THR A 56 -25.84 14.41 -14.15
CA THR A 56 -24.94 13.33 -14.56
C THR A 56 -25.38 12.73 -15.89
N SER A 57 -24.43 12.22 -16.67
CA SER A 57 -24.75 11.59 -17.95
C SER A 57 -25.61 10.33 -17.77
N LYS A 58 -26.49 10.06 -18.75
CA LYS A 58 -27.34 8.86 -18.77
C LYS A 58 -26.53 7.57 -18.59
N SER A 59 -25.36 7.49 -19.24
CA SER A 59 -24.48 6.31 -19.15
C SER A 59 -23.88 6.10 -17.75
N ALA A 60 -23.68 7.17 -16.98
CA ALA A 60 -23.23 7.08 -15.59
C ALA A 60 -24.37 6.62 -14.66
N VAL A 61 -25.58 7.17 -14.83
CA VAL A 61 -26.78 6.77 -14.08
C VAL A 61 -27.09 5.29 -14.33
N THR A 62 -27.11 4.85 -15.59
CA THR A 62 -27.34 3.44 -15.94
C THR A 62 -26.28 2.53 -15.33
N ARG A 63 -24.99 2.92 -15.35
CA ARG A 63 -23.90 2.14 -14.72
C ARG A 63 -24.06 2.06 -13.20
N ALA A 64 -24.42 3.16 -12.53
CA ALA A 64 -24.62 3.19 -11.09
C ALA A 64 -25.82 2.31 -10.67
N VAL A 65 -26.94 2.41 -11.39
CA VAL A 65 -28.13 1.57 -11.16
C VAL A 65 -27.82 0.09 -11.40
N LYS A 66 -27.11 -0.22 -12.49
CA LYS A 66 -26.69 -1.60 -12.81
C LYS A 66 -25.79 -2.16 -11.70
N SER A 67 -24.78 -1.39 -11.27
CA SER A 67 -23.91 -1.77 -10.14
C SER A 67 -24.70 -2.00 -8.85
N CYS A 68 -25.69 -1.16 -8.56
CA CYS A 68 -26.54 -1.32 -7.37
C CYS A 68 -27.36 -2.61 -7.41
N LYS A 69 -27.90 -2.99 -8.57
CA LYS A 69 -28.73 -4.20 -8.73
C LYS A 69 -27.92 -5.49 -8.75
N GLU A 70 -26.79 -5.48 -9.45
CA GLU A 70 -26.02 -6.70 -9.78
C GLU A 70 -24.87 -6.97 -8.80
N ASN A 71 -24.30 -5.95 -8.17
CA ASN A 71 -23.13 -6.08 -7.28
C ASN A 71 -23.48 -5.77 -5.82
N GLU A 72 -24.61 -6.27 -5.30
CA GLU A 72 -24.99 -6.14 -3.87
C GLU A 72 -25.00 -4.68 -3.35
N GLY A 73 -25.43 -3.71 -4.18
CA GLY A 73 -25.44 -2.31 -3.75
C GLY A 73 -24.06 -1.64 -3.76
N ARG A 74 -23.06 -2.19 -4.47
CA ARG A 74 -21.72 -1.60 -4.58
C ARG A 74 -21.77 -0.20 -5.19
N ILE A 75 -21.49 0.80 -4.34
CA ILE A 75 -21.34 2.21 -4.73
C ILE A 75 -19.86 2.59 -4.92
N VAL A 76 -18.96 1.88 -4.23
CA VAL A 76 -17.51 2.07 -4.29
C VAL A 76 -16.92 1.35 -5.50
N ASP A 77 -15.78 1.83 -5.97
CA ASP A 77 -15.13 1.28 -7.13
C ASP A 77 -14.68 -0.18 -6.94
N ALA A 78 -14.71 -0.94 -8.03
CA ALA A 78 -14.08 -2.25 -8.08
C ALA A 78 -12.58 -2.13 -7.85
N PRO A 79 -11.96 -3.01 -7.01
CA PRO A 79 -10.53 -3.14 -7.00
C PRO A 79 -10.11 -3.46 -8.44
N ARG A 80 -9.13 -2.71 -8.93
CA ARG A 80 -8.58 -2.95 -10.26
C ARG A 80 -7.59 -4.10 -10.12
N SER A 81 -7.61 -5.03 -11.07
CA SER A 81 -6.66 -6.16 -11.13
C SER A 81 -5.20 -5.72 -11.20
N GLY A 82 -4.94 -4.50 -11.70
CA GLY A 82 -3.59 -3.99 -11.86
C GLY A 82 -2.82 -4.71 -12.97
N ARG A 83 -1.51 -4.45 -13.06
CA ARG A 83 -0.64 -5.15 -14.00
C ARG A 83 -0.32 -6.54 -13.46
N PRO A 84 -0.39 -7.61 -14.28
CA PRO A 84 0.02 -8.94 -13.85
C PRO A 84 1.49 -8.94 -13.42
N ARG A 85 1.80 -9.81 -12.46
CA ARG A 85 3.16 -9.99 -11.95
C ARG A 85 4.04 -10.62 -13.04
N ALA A 86 5.32 -10.24 -13.04
CA ALA A 86 6.33 -10.83 -13.93
C ALA A 86 6.88 -12.16 -13.39
N THR A 87 6.64 -12.47 -12.12
CA THR A 87 7.08 -13.70 -11.45
C THR A 87 5.88 -14.56 -11.09
N GLU A 88 6.12 -15.87 -11.07
CA GLU A 88 5.20 -16.88 -10.55
C GLU A 88 5.42 -17.08 -9.04
N GLU A 89 4.40 -17.57 -8.35
CA GLU A 89 4.45 -17.83 -6.90
C GLU A 89 5.54 -18.84 -6.53
N ALA A 90 5.73 -19.90 -7.33
CA ALA A 90 6.82 -20.86 -7.13
C ALA A 90 8.21 -20.19 -7.21
N ALA A 91 8.41 -19.28 -8.16
CA ALA A 91 9.66 -18.52 -8.28
C ALA A 91 9.85 -17.55 -7.10
N ASP A 92 8.77 -16.90 -6.63
CA ASP A 92 8.81 -16.05 -5.44
C ASP A 92 9.25 -16.85 -4.19
N HIS A 93 8.79 -18.10 -4.04
CA HIS A 93 9.23 -18.99 -2.96
C HIS A 93 10.71 -19.36 -3.06
N LEU A 94 11.21 -19.68 -4.25
CA LEU A 94 12.62 -20.00 -4.46
C LEU A 94 13.53 -18.81 -4.16
N ILE A 95 13.12 -17.59 -4.55
CA ILE A 95 13.83 -16.36 -4.21
C ILE A 95 13.98 -16.20 -2.70
N VAL A 96 12.90 -16.45 -1.95
CA VAL A 96 12.91 -16.35 -0.49
C VAL A 96 13.76 -17.46 0.12
N ALA A 97 13.67 -18.69 -0.38
CA ALA A 97 14.45 -19.82 0.10
C ALA A 97 15.96 -19.57 -0.05
N ALA A 98 16.40 -19.11 -1.22
CA ALA A 98 17.82 -18.78 -1.46
C ALA A 98 18.34 -17.72 -0.48
N ALA A 99 17.57 -16.66 -0.25
CA ALA A 99 17.97 -15.58 0.67
C ALA A 99 17.93 -15.99 2.16
N VAL A 100 17.17 -17.03 2.51
CA VAL A 100 17.13 -17.56 3.89
C VAL A 100 18.27 -18.55 4.13
N ASP A 101 18.62 -19.35 3.12
CA ASP A 101 19.73 -20.31 3.18
C ASP A 101 21.08 -19.59 3.28
N ASP A 102 21.30 -18.59 2.41
CA ASP A 102 22.45 -17.70 2.49
C ASP A 102 22.03 -16.22 2.52
N PRO A 103 21.98 -15.60 3.72
CA PRO A 103 21.65 -14.19 3.89
C PRO A 103 22.61 -13.19 3.24
N TYR A 104 23.78 -13.64 2.77
CA TYR A 104 24.78 -12.78 2.12
C TYR A 104 24.60 -12.69 0.60
N LEU A 105 23.75 -13.53 0.01
CA LEU A 105 23.48 -13.50 -1.43
C LEU A 105 22.89 -12.17 -1.86
N THR A 106 23.45 -11.64 -2.94
CA THR A 106 22.93 -10.45 -3.61
C THR A 106 21.74 -10.80 -4.49
N ALA A 107 20.89 -9.80 -4.77
CA ALA A 107 19.77 -9.97 -5.70
C ALA A 107 20.22 -10.36 -7.13
N GLN A 108 21.48 -10.10 -7.50
CA GLN A 108 22.04 -10.53 -8.79
C GLN A 108 22.41 -12.00 -8.75
N GLU A 109 23.08 -12.47 -7.70
CA GLU A 109 23.43 -13.89 -7.54
C GLU A 109 22.17 -14.75 -7.49
N ILE A 110 21.14 -14.35 -6.72
CA ILE A 110 19.85 -15.05 -6.68
C ILE A 110 19.21 -15.12 -8.08
N LYS A 111 19.36 -14.07 -8.89
CA LYS A 111 18.85 -14.05 -10.26
C LYS A 111 19.55 -15.09 -11.14
N GLU A 112 20.88 -15.12 -11.06
CA GLU A 112 21.74 -15.98 -11.87
C GLU A 112 21.57 -17.45 -11.46
N GLU A 113 21.53 -17.73 -10.16
CA GLU A 113 21.33 -19.06 -9.59
C GLU A 113 19.97 -19.65 -9.99
N LEU A 114 18.90 -18.86 -9.90
CA LEU A 114 17.54 -19.30 -10.24
C LEU A 114 17.21 -19.17 -11.75
N GLY A 115 18.15 -18.65 -12.56
CA GLY A 115 17.94 -18.47 -14.01
C GLY A 115 16.76 -17.56 -14.37
N LEU A 116 16.39 -16.61 -13.49
CA LEU A 116 15.17 -15.82 -13.65
C LEU A 116 15.38 -14.67 -14.64
N ASN A 117 14.50 -14.58 -15.65
CA ASN A 117 14.48 -13.45 -16.58
C ASN A 117 13.72 -12.24 -16.01
N VAL A 118 14.16 -11.75 -14.85
CA VAL A 118 13.59 -10.57 -14.17
C VAL A 118 14.67 -9.55 -13.82
N SER A 119 14.27 -8.33 -13.49
CA SER A 119 15.20 -7.33 -12.96
C SER A 119 15.58 -7.64 -11.51
N CYS A 120 16.78 -7.25 -11.09
CA CYS A 120 17.21 -7.37 -9.69
C CYS A 120 16.26 -6.63 -8.73
N ASP A 121 15.64 -5.54 -9.19
CA ASP A 121 14.64 -4.81 -8.40
C ASP A 121 13.35 -5.61 -8.18
N THR A 122 12.98 -6.47 -9.13
CA THR A 122 11.86 -7.39 -8.94
C THR A 122 12.16 -8.36 -7.81
N ILE A 123 13.37 -8.94 -7.80
CA ILE A 123 13.83 -9.85 -6.74
C ILE A 123 13.83 -9.14 -5.38
N ARG A 124 14.41 -7.93 -5.31
CA ARG A 124 14.39 -7.12 -4.07
C ARG A 124 12.97 -6.83 -3.59
N ARG A 125 12.03 -6.58 -4.50
CA ARG A 125 10.62 -6.38 -4.17
C ARG A 125 10.00 -7.65 -3.59
N ARG A 126 10.33 -8.83 -4.12
CA ARG A 126 9.87 -10.13 -3.57
C ARG A 126 10.39 -10.39 -2.16
N LEU A 127 11.68 -10.16 -1.96
CA LEU A 127 12.29 -10.28 -0.64
C LEU A 127 11.60 -9.34 0.37
N ARG A 128 11.32 -8.09 -0.01
CA ARG A 128 10.61 -7.14 0.83
C ARG A 128 9.15 -7.52 1.10
N GLU A 129 8.44 -8.03 0.09
CA GLU A 129 7.08 -8.55 0.23
C GLU A 129 7.04 -9.73 1.24
N ALA A 130 8.10 -10.54 1.29
CA ALA A 130 8.29 -11.62 2.26
C ALA A 130 8.80 -11.13 3.64
N GLY A 131 9.01 -9.83 3.83
CA GLY A 131 9.49 -9.26 5.09
C GLY A 131 11.01 -9.29 5.29
N LEU A 132 11.77 -9.78 4.31
CA LEU A 132 13.23 -9.78 4.35
C LEU A 132 13.77 -8.38 4.03
N LYS A 133 14.75 -7.95 4.85
CA LYS A 133 15.42 -6.66 4.73
C LYS A 133 16.92 -6.89 4.66
N ASN A 134 17.62 -6.01 3.96
CA ASN A 134 19.07 -5.97 4.04
C ASN A 134 19.47 -5.50 5.44
N CYS A 135 20.35 -6.25 6.09
CA CYS A 135 20.91 -5.90 7.39
C CYS A 135 22.42 -6.12 7.34
N VAL A 136 23.16 -5.29 8.06
CA VAL A 136 24.59 -5.50 8.26
C VAL A 136 24.77 -6.52 9.37
N ALA A 137 25.52 -7.59 9.11
CA ALA A 137 25.83 -8.59 10.12
C ALA A 137 26.57 -7.95 11.30
N ALA A 138 26.13 -8.26 12.52
CA ALA A 138 26.78 -7.75 13.73
C ALA A 138 28.22 -8.29 13.83
N GLN A 139 29.19 -7.39 13.99
CA GLN A 139 30.58 -7.76 14.22
C GLN A 139 30.71 -8.41 15.59
N LYS A 140 31.19 -9.66 15.62
CA LYS A 140 31.38 -10.42 16.86
C LYS A 140 32.81 -10.95 16.91
N PRO A 141 33.46 -10.96 18.08
CA PRO A 141 34.75 -11.60 18.21
C PRO A 141 34.62 -13.09 17.90
N TYR A 142 35.59 -13.63 17.17
CA TYR A 142 35.66 -15.06 16.92
C TYR A 142 35.86 -15.81 18.24
N LEU A 143 35.06 -16.85 18.48
CA LEU A 143 35.17 -17.70 19.66
C LEU A 143 35.63 -19.09 19.25
N THR A 144 36.69 -19.55 19.89
CA THR A 144 37.12 -20.96 19.81
C THR A 144 36.09 -21.86 20.50
N ASP A 145 36.04 -23.13 20.13
CA ASP A 145 35.08 -24.08 20.73
C ASP A 145 35.25 -24.23 22.24
N LYS A 146 36.50 -24.17 22.73
CA LYS A 146 36.79 -24.13 24.17
C LYS A 146 36.15 -22.93 24.86
N GLN A 147 36.28 -21.73 24.28
CA GLN A 147 35.68 -20.51 24.84
C GLN A 147 34.14 -20.57 24.80
N ARG A 148 33.55 -21.15 23.75
CA ARG A 148 32.10 -21.34 23.65
C ARG A 148 31.58 -22.25 24.77
N LEU A 149 32.27 -23.37 25.02
CA LEU A 149 31.92 -24.30 26.09
C LEU A 149 32.04 -23.63 27.47
N GLN A 150 33.15 -22.95 27.76
CA GLN A 150 33.35 -22.25 29.03
C GLN A 150 32.28 -21.19 29.29
N ARG A 151 31.92 -20.41 28.26
CA ARG A 151 30.83 -19.42 28.37
C ARG A 151 29.48 -20.08 28.62
N PHE A 152 29.20 -21.20 27.96
CA PHE A 152 27.96 -21.95 28.14
C PHE A 152 27.86 -22.57 29.55
N GLU A 153 28.94 -23.19 30.02
CA GLU A 153 29.02 -23.74 31.39
C GLU A 153 28.85 -22.65 32.45
N PHE A 154 29.50 -21.50 32.25
CA PHE A 154 29.31 -20.33 33.11
C PHE A 154 27.84 -19.89 33.14
N ALA A 155 27.23 -19.67 31.97
CA ALA A 155 25.82 -19.25 31.90
C ALA A 155 24.88 -20.24 32.58
N ARG A 156 25.12 -21.55 32.39
CA ARG A 156 24.30 -22.61 33.01
C ARG A 156 24.52 -22.71 34.52
N ALA A 157 25.76 -22.57 34.99
CA ALA A 157 26.09 -22.62 36.42
C ALA A 157 25.39 -21.50 37.19
N TYR A 158 25.21 -20.33 36.57
CA TYR A 158 24.62 -19.14 37.20
C TYR A 158 23.20 -18.82 36.68
N GLU A 159 22.56 -19.72 35.92
CA GLU A 159 21.22 -19.51 35.35
C GLU A 159 20.14 -19.29 36.42
N HIS A 160 20.30 -19.93 37.57
CA HIS A 160 19.35 -19.89 38.68
C HIS A 160 19.57 -18.73 39.64
N TRP A 161 20.60 -17.90 39.42
CA TRP A 161 20.91 -16.78 40.29
C TRP A 161 19.85 -15.68 40.20
N ALA A 162 19.40 -15.20 41.35
CA ALA A 162 18.49 -14.08 41.47
C ALA A 162 19.25 -12.74 41.47
N PHE A 163 18.50 -11.65 41.42
CA PHE A 163 19.07 -10.29 41.42
C PHE A 163 19.97 -10.04 42.64
N ASP A 164 19.58 -10.52 43.83
CA ASP A 164 20.34 -10.35 45.07
C ASP A 164 21.68 -11.08 45.04
N ASP A 165 21.77 -12.22 44.37
CA ASP A 165 23.02 -12.98 44.20
C ASP A 165 24.00 -12.21 43.30
N TRP A 166 23.51 -11.67 42.19
CA TRP A 166 24.30 -10.80 41.31
C TRP A 166 24.70 -9.49 41.98
N GLY A 167 23.89 -8.99 42.92
CA GLY A 167 24.19 -7.80 43.71
C GLY A 167 25.44 -7.91 44.58
N GLN A 168 25.94 -9.13 44.83
CA GLN A 168 27.18 -9.38 45.57
C GLN A 168 28.42 -9.46 44.66
N VAL A 169 28.26 -9.43 43.34
CA VAL A 169 29.36 -9.55 42.38
C VAL A 169 29.85 -8.18 41.93
N ILE A 170 31.16 -7.96 42.04
CA ILE A 170 31.83 -6.78 41.48
C ILE A 170 32.53 -7.20 40.19
N PHE A 171 32.14 -6.59 39.07
CA PHE A 171 32.81 -6.76 37.78
C PHE A 171 33.87 -5.67 37.59
N THR A 172 35.08 -6.07 37.22
CA THR A 172 36.18 -5.15 36.89
C THR A 172 36.69 -5.46 35.49
N ASP A 173 36.93 -4.43 34.68
CA ASP A 173 37.53 -4.53 33.35
C ASP A 173 38.50 -3.37 33.12
N GLU A 174 39.48 -3.57 32.26
CA GLU A 174 40.46 -2.55 31.86
C GLU A 174 40.16 -2.07 30.45
N SER A 175 40.08 -0.75 30.25
CA SER A 175 39.85 -0.14 28.95
C SER A 175 40.97 0.80 28.57
N THR A 176 41.51 0.64 27.35
CA THR A 176 42.57 1.49 26.81
C THR A 176 41.97 2.76 26.21
N PHE A 177 42.40 3.93 26.69
CA PHE A 177 42.07 5.23 26.12
C PHE A 177 43.30 5.84 25.45
N SER A 178 43.16 6.28 24.19
CA SER A 178 44.21 7.01 23.49
C SER A 178 43.88 8.49 23.43
N THR A 179 44.58 9.32 24.19
CA THR A 179 44.50 10.78 24.07
C THR A 179 45.40 11.21 22.91
N ARG A 180 44.84 11.37 21.71
CA ARG A 180 45.54 12.12 20.64
C ARG A 180 45.59 13.58 21.06
N TRP A 181 46.69 14.01 21.70
CA TRP A 181 46.87 15.42 22.05
C TRP A 181 47.64 16.20 20.96
N ASP A 182 48.49 15.55 20.15
CA ASP A 182 49.44 16.28 19.28
C ASP A 182 49.33 15.88 17.79
N GLN A 183 48.30 16.34 17.08
CA GLN A 183 48.28 16.39 15.60
C GLN A 183 48.33 17.83 15.11
#